data_AF-A0A524KXU9-F1
#
_entry.id   AF-A0A524KXU9-F1
#
_cell.length_a   1.000
_cell.length_b   1.000
_cell.length_c   1.000
_cell.angle_alpha   90.00
_cell.angle_beta   90.00
_cell.angle_gamma   90.00
#
_symmetry.space_group_name_H-M   'P 1'
#
loop_
_entity.id
_entity.type
_entity.pdbx_description
1 polymer ?
#
loop_
_entity_poly.entity_id
_entity_poly.type
_entity_poly.pdbx_seq_one_letter_code
_entity_poly.pdbx_strand_id
1 'polypeptide(L)'
;MQITDGNELIDPRAYARSGYPHATWARLRRESPVHWCEPADVVPFWAVTRHAQICEVSKRPDLFLSAKGILPATREAAERIARGEKGPFDLMRTIITMDPPKHRKFRRVASPWFSPRALAGLEAIVVASARRLVDRLYEAQVGGEGVCDFATEVAAQHPLRILSTI
;
A
#
# COMPACT_ATOMS: atom_id res chain seq x y z
N MET A 1 8.45 -28.60 4.31
CA MET A 1 9.59 -27.69 4.42
C MET A 1 9.04 -26.27 4.47
N GLN A 2 9.23 -25.56 5.58
CA GLN A 2 8.77 -24.18 5.73
C GLN A 2 9.66 -23.29 4.86
N ILE A 3 9.06 -22.52 3.93
CA ILE A 3 9.80 -21.64 3.01
C ILE A 3 10.18 -20.36 3.75
N THR A 4 9.26 -19.85 4.56
CA THR A 4 9.42 -18.64 5.37
C THR A 4 8.46 -18.69 6.56
N ASP A 5 8.79 -18.04 7.66
CA ASP A 5 7.84 -17.75 8.74
C ASP A 5 6.97 -16.52 8.45
N GLY A 6 7.30 -15.75 7.41
CA GLY A 6 6.61 -14.54 6.99
C GLY A 6 7.31 -13.24 7.40
N ASN A 7 8.32 -13.26 8.28
CA ASN A 7 8.98 -12.03 8.76
C ASN A 7 9.56 -11.21 7.60
N GLU A 8 10.24 -11.86 6.65
CA GLU A 8 10.79 -11.18 5.47
C GLU A 8 9.71 -10.54 4.57
N LEU A 9 8.45 -10.98 4.68
CA LEU A 9 7.33 -10.47 3.90
C LEU A 9 6.69 -9.23 4.53
N ILE A 10 6.83 -9.03 5.84
CA ILE A 10 6.06 -8.01 6.57
C ILE A 10 6.89 -7.08 7.46
N ASP A 11 8.10 -7.46 7.87
CA ASP A 11 8.95 -6.66 8.75
C ASP A 11 9.62 -5.52 7.97
N PRO A 12 9.29 -4.24 8.22
CA PRO A 12 9.91 -3.11 7.53
C PRO A 12 11.44 -3.11 7.63
N ARG A 13 12.00 -3.64 8.73
CA ARG A 13 13.45 -3.72 8.91
C ARG A 13 14.08 -4.75 7.97
N ALA A 14 13.37 -5.81 7.60
CA ALA A 14 13.83 -6.76 6.59
C ALA A 14 13.95 -6.09 5.21
N TYR A 15 12.94 -5.30 4.81
CA TYR A 15 12.96 -4.51 3.57
C TYR A 15 14.10 -3.49 3.57
N ALA A 16 14.32 -2.79 4.69
CA ALA A 16 15.40 -1.82 4.80
C ALA A 16 16.80 -2.47 4.66
N ARG A 17 16.99 -3.68 5.19
CA ARG A 17 18.29 -4.39 5.14
C ARG A 17 18.54 -5.08 3.80
N SER A 18 17.52 -5.71 3.23
CA SER A 18 17.70 -6.68 2.12
C SER A 18 16.97 -6.29 0.84
N GLY A 19 16.23 -5.17 0.86
CA GLY A 19 15.32 -4.80 -0.22
C GLY A 19 14.10 -5.72 -0.29
N TYR A 20 13.45 -5.74 -1.45
CA TYR A 20 12.28 -6.57 -1.70
C TYR A 20 12.65 -8.08 -1.76
N PRO A 21 11.91 -8.98 -1.08
CA PRO A 21 12.21 -10.43 -1.01
C PRO A 21 11.79 -11.17 -2.29
N HIS A 22 12.29 -10.74 -3.45
CA HIS A 22 11.91 -11.27 -4.76
C HIS A 22 12.17 -12.77 -4.90
N ALA A 23 13.28 -13.25 -4.35
CA ALA A 23 13.64 -14.68 -4.37
C ALA A 23 12.62 -15.52 -3.61
N THR A 24 12.22 -15.08 -2.41
CA THR A 24 11.21 -15.75 -1.58
C THR A 24 9.86 -15.74 -2.26
N TRP A 25 9.40 -14.60 -2.78
CA TRP A 25 8.15 -14.56 -3.54
C TRP A 25 8.17 -15.47 -4.77
N ALA A 26 9.30 -15.56 -5.49
CA ALA A 26 9.44 -16.46 -6.63
C ALA A 26 9.33 -17.93 -6.19
N ARG A 27 9.94 -18.27 -5.05
CA ARG A 27 9.88 -19.62 -4.48
C ARG A 27 8.48 -19.98 -3.99
N LEU A 28 7.83 -19.08 -3.24
CA LEU A 28 6.44 -19.24 -2.80
C LEU A 28 5.51 -19.46 -3.98
N ARG A 29 5.62 -18.66 -5.05
CA ARG A 29 4.80 -18.87 -6.25
C ARG A 29 4.99 -20.28 -6.83
N ARG A 30 6.22 -20.79 -6.92
CA ARG A 30 6.50 -22.11 -7.51
C ARG A 30 6.07 -23.27 -6.61
N GLU A 31 6.39 -23.20 -5.33
CA GLU A 31 6.38 -24.35 -4.43
C GLU A 31 5.20 -24.34 -3.44
N SER A 32 4.74 -23.17 -2.99
CA SER A 32 3.67 -23.04 -2.00
C SER A 32 2.91 -21.71 -2.17
N PRO A 33 2.07 -21.57 -3.21
CA PRO A 33 1.49 -20.27 -3.60
C PRO A 33 0.48 -19.69 -2.60
N VAL A 34 -0.04 -20.54 -1.73
CA VAL A 34 -0.80 -20.19 -0.52
C VAL A 34 -0.03 -20.81 0.64
N HIS A 35 0.74 -19.99 1.37
CA HIS A 35 1.67 -20.45 2.40
C HIS A 35 1.24 -19.96 3.77
N TRP A 36 1.26 -20.83 4.77
CA TRP A 36 1.00 -20.45 6.15
C TRP A 36 2.27 -19.84 6.76
N CYS A 37 2.14 -18.66 7.35
CA CYS A 37 3.21 -17.89 7.95
C CYS A 37 2.89 -17.68 9.44
N GLU A 38 3.87 -17.94 10.30
CA GLU A 38 3.76 -17.79 11.76
C GLU A 38 4.92 -16.95 12.31
N PRO A 39 4.94 -15.63 12.09
CA PRO A 39 5.99 -14.79 12.66
C PRO A 39 5.78 -14.63 14.18
N ALA A 40 6.86 -14.30 14.89
CA ALA A 40 6.84 -14.17 16.35
C ALA A 40 5.90 -13.05 16.83
N ASP A 41 5.96 -11.87 16.23
CA ASP A 41 5.33 -10.66 16.79
C ASP A 41 3.94 -10.34 16.24
N VAL A 42 3.51 -11.05 15.19
CA VAL A 42 2.19 -10.86 14.56
C VAL A 42 1.34 -12.12 14.61
N VAL A 43 0.04 -11.94 14.44
CA VAL A 43 -0.88 -13.05 14.26
C VAL A 43 -0.51 -13.84 12.99
N PRO A 44 -0.50 -15.18 13.05
CA PRO A 44 -0.30 -16.01 11.86
C PRO A 44 -1.24 -15.67 10.70
N PHE A 45 -0.74 -15.79 9.48
CA PHE A 45 -1.49 -15.43 8.28
C PHE A 45 -1.15 -16.32 7.09
N TRP A 46 -2.02 -16.30 6.08
CA TRP A 46 -1.76 -16.94 4.79
C TRP A 46 -1.12 -15.94 3.82
N ALA A 47 0.09 -16.22 3.34
CA ALA A 47 0.72 -15.50 2.24
C ALA A 47 0.22 -16.05 0.89
N VAL A 48 -0.56 -15.23 0.17
CA VAL A 48 -1.06 -15.54 -1.17
C VAL A 48 -0.20 -14.84 -2.21
N THR A 49 0.52 -15.60 -3.04
CA THR A 49 1.61 -15.04 -3.88
C THR A 49 1.38 -15.14 -5.38
N ARG A 50 0.30 -15.79 -5.82
CA ARG A 50 -0.09 -15.90 -7.23
C ARG A 50 -1.23 -14.94 -7.58
N HIS A 51 -1.11 -14.28 -8.72
CA HIS A 51 -2.08 -13.32 -9.23
C HIS A 51 -3.52 -13.88 -9.26
N ALA A 52 -3.71 -15.11 -9.74
CA ALA A 52 -5.04 -15.72 -9.82
C ALA A 52 -5.73 -15.82 -8.45
N GLN A 53 -5.04 -16.32 -7.43
CA GLN A 53 -5.57 -16.42 -6.06
C GLN A 53 -5.77 -15.04 -5.42
N ILE A 54 -4.87 -14.08 -5.68
CA ILE A 54 -5.08 -12.68 -5.22
C ILE A 54 -6.37 -12.13 -5.80
N CYS A 55 -6.59 -12.27 -7.11
CA CYS A 55 -7.83 -11.84 -7.75
C CYS A 55 -9.07 -12.56 -7.21
N GLU A 56 -8.99 -13.85 -6.92
CA GLU A 56 -10.09 -14.62 -6.33
C GLU A 56 -10.45 -14.08 -4.95
N VAL A 57 -9.46 -13.89 -4.07
CA VAL A 57 -9.64 -13.33 -2.72
C VAL A 57 -10.25 -11.93 -2.81
N SER A 58 -9.70 -11.06 -3.66
CA SER A 58 -10.18 -9.68 -3.82
C SER A 58 -11.60 -9.57 -4.39
N LYS A 59 -12.10 -10.60 -5.09
CA LYS A 59 -13.45 -10.64 -5.67
C LYS A 59 -14.51 -11.22 -4.74
N ARG A 60 -14.13 -11.75 -3.58
CA ARG A 60 -15.05 -12.34 -2.58
C ARG A 60 -15.07 -11.54 -1.27
N PRO A 61 -15.56 -10.29 -1.28
CA PRO A 61 -15.64 -9.45 -0.08
C PRO A 61 -16.73 -9.92 0.91
N ASP A 62 -17.50 -10.95 0.56
CA ASP A 62 -18.40 -11.67 1.44
C ASP A 62 -17.67 -12.70 2.32
N LEU A 63 -16.49 -13.17 1.88
CA LEU A 63 -15.66 -14.13 2.62
C LEU A 63 -14.40 -13.50 3.21
N PHE A 64 -13.75 -12.61 2.47
CA PHE A 64 -12.50 -11.95 2.86
C PHE A 64 -12.77 -10.49 3.23
N LEU A 65 -12.98 -10.27 4.53
CA LEU A 65 -13.47 -9.00 5.09
C LEU A 65 -12.32 -8.04 5.40
N SER A 66 -12.40 -6.81 4.87
CA SER A 66 -11.45 -5.74 5.15
C SER A 66 -11.73 -5.01 6.47
N ALA A 67 -12.98 -5.03 6.95
CA ALA A 67 -13.33 -4.35 8.22
C ALA A 67 -12.70 -5.02 9.45
N LYS A 68 -12.12 -6.22 9.30
CA LYS A 68 -11.36 -6.92 10.34
C LYS A 68 -9.88 -6.54 10.38
N GLY A 69 -9.42 -5.70 9.46
CA GLY A 69 -8.03 -5.29 9.33
C GLY A 69 -7.47 -5.62 7.94
N ILE A 70 -6.64 -4.72 7.43
CA ILE A 70 -6.00 -4.82 6.10
C ILE A 70 -4.48 -4.95 6.18
N LEU A 71 -3.93 -4.97 7.39
CA LEU A 71 -2.52 -5.17 7.69
C LEU A 71 -2.37 -6.37 8.65
N PRO A 72 -1.24 -7.08 8.62
CA PRO A 72 -0.92 -8.07 9.64
C PRO A 72 -1.02 -7.45 11.04
N ALA A 73 -1.91 -7.97 11.87
CA ALA A 73 -2.09 -7.47 13.22
C ALA A 73 -0.94 -7.96 14.12
N THR A 74 -0.33 -7.06 14.88
CA THR A 74 0.53 -7.48 16.00
C THR A 74 -0.28 -8.28 17.01
N ARG A 75 0.35 -9.18 17.76
CA ARG A 75 -0.34 -9.96 18.80
C ARG A 75 -1.01 -9.05 19.82
N GLU A 76 -0.32 -7.98 20.23
CA GLU A 76 -0.86 -6.95 21.11
C GLU A 76 -2.11 -6.26 20.53
N ALA A 77 -2.08 -5.88 19.25
CA ALA A 77 -3.23 -5.27 18.59
C ALA A 77 -4.43 -6.25 18.54
N ALA A 78 -4.16 -7.53 18.24
CA ALA A 78 -5.19 -8.56 18.23
C ALA A 78 -5.81 -8.79 19.61
N GLU A 79 -5.00 -8.82 20.67
CA GLU A 79 -5.48 -8.93 22.06
C GLU A 79 -6.36 -7.74 22.46
N ARG A 80 -5.94 -6.51 22.12
CA ARG A 80 -6.74 -5.30 22.38
C ARG A 80 -8.10 -5.37 21.68
N ILE A 81 -8.12 -5.78 20.41
CA ILE A 81 -9.36 -5.98 19.64
C ILE A 81 -10.22 -7.07 20.30
N ALA A 82 -9.63 -8.17 20.75
CA ALA A 82 -10.35 -9.25 21.44
C ALA A 82 -10.98 -8.79 22.77
N ARG A 83 -10.37 -7.84 23.47
CA ARG A 83 -10.93 -7.18 24.67
C ARG A 83 -11.97 -6.10 24.35
N GLY A 84 -12.26 -5.84 23.07
CA GLY A 84 -13.20 -4.80 22.64
C GLY A 84 -12.64 -3.37 22.75
N GLU A 85 -11.34 -3.23 22.98
CA GLU A 85 -10.66 -1.94 23.05
C GLU A 85 -10.43 -1.38 21.64
N LYS A 86 -10.73 -0.09 21.44
CA LYS A 86 -10.42 0.60 20.18
C LYS A 86 -9.08 1.31 20.28
N GLY A 87 -8.24 1.10 19.29
CA GLY A 87 -7.00 1.85 19.11
C GLY A 87 -7.20 3.19 18.44
N PRO A 88 -6.16 4.04 18.43
CA PRO A 88 -6.18 5.34 17.75
C PRO A 88 -6.59 5.22 16.28
N PHE A 89 -6.13 4.17 15.60
CA PHE A 89 -6.43 3.91 14.19
C PHE A 89 -7.79 3.24 13.96
N ASP A 90 -8.38 2.58 14.96
CA ASP A 90 -9.75 2.02 14.87
C ASP A 90 -10.82 3.12 14.83
N LEU A 91 -10.43 4.35 15.18
CA LEU A 91 -11.27 5.55 15.08
C LEU A 91 -11.28 6.12 13.65
N MET A 92 -10.24 5.87 12.84
CA MET A 92 -10.18 6.30 11.45
C MET A 92 -10.94 5.32 10.55
N ARG A 93 -12.26 5.48 10.48
CA ARG A 93 -13.11 4.74 9.53
C ARG A 93 -12.93 5.28 8.10
N THR A 94 -11.91 4.79 7.41
CA THR A 94 -11.68 5.07 5.99
C THR A 94 -12.41 4.05 5.11
N ILE A 95 -12.58 4.35 3.82
CA ILE A 95 -13.28 3.46 2.89
C ILE A 95 -12.59 2.10 2.72
N ILE A 96 -11.27 2.05 2.86
CA ILE A 96 -10.46 0.83 2.66
C ILE A 96 -10.66 -0.22 3.76
N THR A 97 -11.15 0.18 4.94
CA THR A 97 -11.47 -0.70 6.08
C THR A 97 -12.98 -0.93 6.22
N MET A 98 -13.73 -0.88 5.12
CA MET A 98 -15.17 -1.17 5.10
C MET A 98 -15.49 -2.35 4.20
N ASP A 99 -16.53 -3.10 4.56
CA ASP A 99 -17.12 -4.17 3.75
C ASP A 99 -18.49 -3.75 3.16
N PRO A 100 -19.01 -4.46 2.14
CA PRO A 100 -20.38 -4.28 1.67
C PRO A 100 -21.43 -4.44 2.79
N PRO A 101 -22.56 -3.70 2.75
CA PRO A 101 -22.94 -2.72 1.75
C PRO A 101 -22.33 -1.32 1.99
N LYS A 102 -21.71 -1.08 3.16
CA LYS A 102 -21.20 0.23 3.55
C LYS A 102 -20.11 0.70 2.59
N HIS A 103 -19.14 -0.15 2.28
CA HIS A 103 -18.09 0.14 1.31
C HIS A 103 -18.64 0.69 -0.01
N ARG A 104 -19.68 0.03 -0.58
CA ARG A 104 -20.29 0.44 -1.85
C ARG A 104 -20.92 1.84 -1.76
N LYS A 105 -21.59 2.17 -0.65
CA LYS A 105 -22.19 3.49 -0.44
C LYS A 105 -21.12 4.60 -0.42
N PHE A 106 -20.04 4.40 0.32
CA PHE A 106 -18.94 5.37 0.40
C PHE A 106 -18.16 5.45 -0.92
N ARG A 107 -17.90 4.31 -1.58
CA ARG A 107 -17.21 4.26 -2.87
C ARG A 107 -17.94 5.05 -3.94
N ARG A 108 -19.28 4.98 -3.94
CA ARG A 108 -20.12 5.72 -4.89
C ARG A 108 -19.98 7.24 -4.78
N VAL A 109 -19.71 7.77 -3.57
CA VAL A 109 -19.48 9.21 -3.37
C VAL A 109 -18.13 9.63 -3.93
N ALA A 110 -17.08 8.83 -3.71
CA ALA A 110 -15.72 9.15 -4.14
C ALA A 110 -15.46 8.87 -5.64
N SER A 111 -16.11 7.86 -6.23
CA SER A 111 -15.79 7.39 -7.59
C SER A 111 -15.86 8.44 -8.70
N PRO A 112 -16.83 9.40 -8.72
CA PRO A 112 -16.90 10.40 -9.79
C PRO A 112 -15.63 11.26 -9.94
N TRP A 113 -14.95 11.55 -8.83
CA TRP A 113 -13.69 12.31 -8.77
C TRP A 113 -12.54 11.59 -9.48
N PHE A 114 -12.65 10.27 -9.67
CA PHE A 114 -11.66 9.43 -10.34
C PHE A 114 -12.18 8.88 -11.68
N SER A 115 -13.21 9.50 -12.27
CA SER A 115 -13.67 9.15 -13.61
C SER A 115 -12.64 9.57 -14.67
N PRO A 116 -12.61 8.93 -15.86
CA PRO A 116 -11.69 9.32 -16.93
C PRO A 116 -11.77 10.82 -17.28
N ARG A 117 -12.98 11.40 -17.27
CA ARG A 117 -13.18 12.84 -17.52
C ARG A 117 -12.59 13.72 -16.40
N ALA A 118 -12.78 13.34 -15.14
CA ALA A 118 -12.20 14.07 -14.01
C ALA A 118 -10.66 14.00 -14.04
N LEU A 119 -10.10 12.80 -14.30
CA LEU A 119 -8.66 12.59 -14.41
C LEU A 119 -8.04 13.34 -15.61
N ALA A 120 -8.73 13.44 -16.74
CA ALA A 120 -8.27 14.23 -17.88
C ALA A 120 -8.09 15.71 -17.51
N GLY A 121 -8.90 16.25 -16.60
CA GLY A 121 -8.73 17.61 -16.07
C GLY A 121 -7.45 17.81 -15.25
N LEU A 122 -6.87 16.72 -14.71
CA LEU A 122 -5.64 16.77 -13.91
C LEU A 122 -4.38 16.76 -14.79
N GLU A 123 -4.47 16.40 -16.06
CA GLU A 123 -3.30 16.24 -16.94
C GLU A 123 -2.44 17.52 -16.99
N ALA A 124 -3.07 18.68 -17.17
CA ALA A 124 -2.37 19.97 -17.18
C ALA A 124 -1.66 20.25 -15.85
N ILE A 125 -2.28 19.87 -14.72
CA ILE A 125 -1.72 20.05 -13.38
C ILE A 125 -0.49 19.15 -13.19
N VAL A 126 -0.60 17.88 -13.60
CA VAL A 126 0.50 16.90 -13.56
C VAL A 126 1.66 17.41 -14.40
N VAL A 127 1.43 17.77 -15.66
CA VAL A 127 2.48 18.28 -16.56
C VAL A 127 3.12 19.55 -16.02
N ALA A 128 2.32 20.50 -15.52
CA ALA A 128 2.86 21.73 -14.93
C ALA A 128 3.66 21.46 -13.65
N SER A 129 3.24 20.49 -12.82
CA SER A 129 3.99 20.07 -11.64
C SER A 129 5.34 19.46 -12.01
N ALA A 130 5.37 18.58 -13.01
CA ALA A 130 6.60 17.96 -13.51
C ALA A 130 7.57 19.00 -14.09
N ARG A 131 7.08 19.89 -14.97
CA ARG A 131 7.89 20.98 -15.56
C ARG A 131 8.55 21.82 -14.48
N ARG A 132 7.77 22.32 -13.52
CA ARG A 132 8.32 23.11 -12.39
C ARG A 132 9.36 22.36 -11.55
N LEU A 133 9.27 21.04 -11.43
CA LEU A 133 10.29 20.27 -10.71
C LEU A 133 11.58 20.20 -11.52
N VAL A 134 11.47 19.92 -12.81
CA VAL A 134 12.63 19.85 -13.72
C VAL A 134 13.28 21.23 -13.88
N ASP A 135 12.50 22.29 -14.07
CA ASP A 135 13.01 23.67 -14.21
C ASP A 135 13.80 24.08 -12.97
N ARG A 136 13.28 23.80 -11.76
CA ARG A 136 13.99 24.10 -10.51
C ARG A 136 15.28 23.30 -10.34
N LEU A 137 15.29 22.03 -10.75
CA LEU A 137 16.51 21.23 -10.74
C LEU A 137 17.55 21.80 -11.71
N TYR A 138 17.11 22.19 -12.91
CA TYR A 138 17.98 22.79 -13.91
C TYR A 138 18.59 24.09 -13.38
N GLU A 139 17.77 25.00 -12.85
CA GLU A 139 18.20 26.27 -12.25
C GLU A 139 19.19 26.07 -11.09
N ALA A 140 18.91 25.13 -10.18
CA ALA A 140 19.77 24.85 -9.04
C ALA A 140 21.14 24.26 -9.42
N GLN A 141 21.24 23.64 -10.60
CA GLN A 141 22.45 22.97 -11.08
C GLN A 141 23.19 23.76 -12.16
N VAL A 142 22.78 25.00 -12.48
CA VAL A 142 23.51 25.85 -13.42
C VAL A 142 24.93 26.09 -12.88
N GLY A 143 25.93 25.54 -13.57
CA GLY A 143 27.34 25.61 -13.16
C GLY A 143 27.76 24.59 -12.10
N GLY A 144 26.87 23.68 -11.70
CA GLY A 144 27.12 22.56 -10.78
C GLY A 144 27.40 21.24 -11.49
N GLU A 145 27.56 20.17 -10.71
CA GLU A 145 27.85 18.80 -11.21
C GLU A 145 26.62 18.08 -11.80
N GLY A 146 25.41 18.65 -11.68
CA GLY A 146 24.18 18.04 -12.17
C GLY A 146 23.65 16.92 -11.27
N VAL A 147 23.94 16.97 -9.97
CA VAL A 147 23.58 15.93 -8.99
C VAL A 147 22.42 16.40 -8.12
N CYS A 148 21.40 15.55 -7.92
CA CYS A 148 20.29 15.79 -7.01
C CYS A 148 19.88 14.51 -6.26
N ASP A 149 19.26 14.67 -5.10
CA ASP A 149 18.52 13.60 -4.44
C ASP A 149 17.13 13.49 -5.06
N PHE A 150 17.01 12.65 -6.08
CA PHE A 150 15.76 12.47 -6.82
C PHE A 150 14.58 12.04 -5.92
N ALA A 151 14.83 11.29 -4.84
CA ALA A 151 13.77 10.81 -3.97
C ALA A 151 13.09 11.96 -3.22
N THR A 152 13.89 12.87 -2.65
CA THR A 152 13.37 13.99 -1.85
C THR A 152 13.02 15.21 -2.69
N GLU A 153 13.80 15.50 -3.73
CA GLU A 153 13.65 16.70 -4.56
C GLU A 153 12.60 16.55 -5.66
N VAL A 154 12.33 15.32 -6.13
CA VAL A 154 11.37 15.04 -7.22
C VAL A 154 10.24 14.12 -6.79
N ALA A 155 10.58 12.87 -6.44
CA ALA A 155 9.59 11.80 -6.30
C ALA A 155 8.60 12.05 -5.16
N ALA A 156 9.07 12.62 -4.04
CA ALA A 156 8.19 13.01 -2.92
C ALA A 156 7.33 14.24 -3.24
N GLN A 157 7.88 15.22 -3.97
CA GLN A 157 7.22 16.52 -4.21
C GLN A 157 6.08 16.43 -5.22
N HIS A 158 6.26 15.64 -6.27
CA HIS A 158 5.33 15.58 -7.40
C HIS A 158 3.91 15.12 -7.01
N PRO A 159 3.71 13.95 -6.37
CA PRO A 159 2.38 13.48 -5.99
C PRO A 159 1.74 14.35 -4.89
N LEU A 160 2.51 14.90 -3.95
CA LEU A 160 1.98 15.81 -2.92
C LEU A 160 1.37 17.09 -3.54
N ARG A 161 2.03 17.65 -4.56
CA ARG A 161 1.51 18.80 -5.29
C ARG A 161 0.20 18.46 -5.99
N ILE A 162 0.13 17.33 -6.67
CA ILE A 162 -1.10 16.88 -7.35
C ILE A 162 -2.22 16.69 -6.33
N LEU A 163 -1.94 16.03 -5.20
CA LEU A 163 -2.90 15.81 -4.12
C LEU A 163 -3.46 17.13 -3.55
N SER A 164 -2.65 18.19 -3.47
CA SER A 164 -3.10 19.49 -2.97
C SER A 164 -4.05 20.25 -3.91
N THR A 165 -4.23 19.76 -5.14
CA THR A 165 -5.10 20.40 -6.16
C THR A 165 -6.46 19.75 -6.31
N ILE A 166 -6.70 18.62 -5.63
CA ILE A 166 -7.96 17.87 -5.65
C ILE A 166 -8.72 18.02 -4.33
#